data_AF-A0A3D2FIN7-F1
#
_entry.id   AF-A0A3D2FIN7-F1
#
_cell.length_a   1.000
_cell.length_b   1.000
_cell.length_c   1.000
_cell.angle_alpha   90.00
_cell.angle_beta   90.00
_cell.angle_gamma   90.00
#
_symmetry.space_group_name_H-M   'P 1'
#
loop_
_entity.id
_entity.type
_entity.pdbx_description
1 polymer ?
#
loop_
_entity_poly.entity_id
_entity_poly.type
_entity_poly.pdbx_seq_one_letter_code
_entity_poly.pdbx_strand_id
1 'polypeptide(L)'
;MIRPSSLHGAVGIIRATFPAEELQAWAAQPEGSAGGQAHFELGMWIRNNWVHGSGSPLATQIEKFAGVIDADQISAAIVKALWRVLNGLPCSEIEELVKPSQSRITLEWD
;
A
#
# COMPACT_ATOMS: atom_id res chain seq x y z
N MET A 1 12.78 11.72 5.31
CA MET A 1 11.85 11.33 4.23
C MET A 1 10.44 11.73 4.61
N ILE A 2 9.65 12.27 3.69
CA ILE A 2 8.23 12.58 3.93
C ILE A 2 7.48 11.26 4.11
N ARG A 3 6.64 11.17 5.15
CA ARG A 3 5.83 9.98 5.43
C ARG A 3 4.39 10.25 5.04
N PRO A 4 3.78 9.42 4.18
CA PRO A 4 2.42 9.66 3.71
C PRO A 4 1.40 9.44 4.81
N SER A 5 0.32 10.22 4.76
CA SER A 5 -0.87 10.06 5.62
C SER A 5 -2.10 9.56 4.87
N SER A 6 -2.00 9.34 3.56
CA SER A 6 -3.08 8.82 2.70
C SER A 6 -2.49 8.06 1.51
N LEU A 7 -3.29 7.21 0.86
CA LEU A 7 -2.90 6.51 -0.38
C LEU A 7 -2.53 7.52 -1.48
N HIS A 8 -3.33 8.58 -1.64
CA HIS A 8 -3.02 9.70 -2.53
C HIS A 8 -1.64 10.32 -2.24
N GLY A 9 -1.34 10.58 -0.96
CA GLY A 9 -0.05 11.11 -0.54
C GLY A 9 1.11 10.16 -0.84
N ALA A 10 0.92 8.86 -0.60
CA ALA A 10 1.92 7.84 -0.92
C ALA A 10 2.19 7.79 -2.43
N VAL A 11 1.14 7.72 -3.25
CA VAL A 11 1.25 7.74 -4.72
C VAL A 11 1.96 8.99 -5.21
N GLY A 12 1.63 10.17 -4.65
CA GLY A 12 2.29 11.42 -4.98
C GLY A 12 3.79 11.40 -4.69
N ILE A 13 4.19 10.86 -3.53
CA ILE A 13 5.61 10.74 -3.16
C ILE A 13 6.34 9.75 -4.08
N ILE A 14 5.75 8.58 -4.37
CA ILE A 14 6.39 7.60 -5.28
C ILE A 14 6.62 8.23 -6.65
N ARG A 15 5.60 8.88 -7.23
CA ARG A 15 5.69 9.51 -8.55
C ARG A 15 6.73 10.64 -8.61
N ALA A 16 7.02 11.29 -7.48
CA ALA A 16 8.05 12.32 -7.38
C ALA A 16 9.46 11.74 -7.06
N THR A 17 9.54 10.50 -6.57
CA THR A 17 10.78 9.86 -6.14
C THR A 17 11.44 9.06 -7.26
N PHE A 18 10.63 8.35 -8.05
CA PHE A 18 11.12 7.43 -9.08
C PHE A 18 11.02 8.02 -10.49
N PRO A 19 11.95 7.66 -11.40
CA PRO A 19 11.94 8.16 -12.76
C PRO A 19 10.74 7.62 -13.56
N ALA A 20 10.34 8.37 -14.59
CA ALA A 20 9.18 8.04 -15.41
C ALA A 20 9.28 6.66 -16.09
N GLU A 21 10.50 6.24 -16.47
CA GLU A 21 10.75 4.93 -17.07
C GLU A 21 10.42 3.77 -16.10
N GLU A 22 10.83 3.88 -14.83
CA GLU A 22 10.50 2.89 -13.80
C GLU A 22 8.99 2.86 -13.53
N LEU A 23 8.36 4.03 -13.43
CA LEU A 23 6.90 4.14 -13.26
C LEU A 23 6.16 3.49 -14.44
N GLN A 24 6.62 3.69 -15.68
CA GLN A 24 6.04 3.06 -16.87
C GLN A 24 6.25 1.54 -16.87
N ALA A 25 7.43 1.07 -16.46
CA ALA A 25 7.72 -0.36 -16.35
C ALA A 25 6.81 -1.05 -15.34
N TRP A 26 6.50 -0.38 -14.22
CA TRP A 26 5.53 -0.88 -13.23
C TRP A 26 4.10 -0.85 -13.75
N ALA A 27 3.70 0.21 -14.45
CA ALA A 27 2.37 0.34 -15.03
C ALA A 27 2.06 -0.77 -16.06
N ALA A 28 3.07 -1.21 -16.79
CA ALA A 28 2.96 -2.25 -17.82
C ALA A 28 2.76 -3.68 -17.26
N GLN A 29 2.95 -3.90 -15.96
CA GLN A 29 2.71 -5.20 -15.34
C GLN A 29 1.19 -5.45 -15.16
N PRO A 30 0.72 -6.71 -15.26
CA PRO A 30 -0.68 -7.03 -14.93
C PRO A 30 -1.02 -6.68 -13.47
N GLU A 31 -2.24 -6.22 -13.21
CA GLU A 31 -2.70 -5.80 -11.86
C GLU A 31 -2.51 -6.91 -10.80
N GLY A 32 -2.81 -8.17 -11.16
CA GLY A 32 -2.63 -9.33 -10.28
C GLY A 32 -1.18 -9.74 -10.05
N SER A 33 -0.26 -9.22 -10.88
CA SER A 33 1.19 -9.39 -10.73
C SER A 33 1.81 -8.33 -9.83
N ALA A 34 1.00 -7.65 -9.01
CA ALA A 34 1.46 -6.70 -8.02
C ALA A 34 2.37 -7.31 -6.90
N GLY A 35 2.73 -8.59 -7.02
CA GLY A 35 3.79 -9.28 -6.28
C GLY A 35 4.99 -9.75 -7.14
N GLY A 36 5.13 -9.30 -8.39
CA GLY A 36 6.29 -9.63 -9.26
C GLY A 36 7.60 -8.96 -8.84
N GLN A 37 8.73 -9.30 -9.47
CA GLN A 37 10.08 -8.79 -9.09
C GLN A 37 10.18 -7.26 -9.01
N ALA A 38 9.57 -6.51 -9.93
CA ALA A 38 9.56 -5.04 -9.88
C ALA A 38 8.73 -4.49 -8.71
N HIS A 39 7.65 -5.18 -8.34
CA HIS A 39 6.87 -4.90 -7.13
C HIS A 39 7.60 -5.35 -5.85
N PHE A 40 8.50 -6.32 -5.93
CA PHE A 40 9.32 -6.74 -4.80
C PHE A 40 10.29 -5.62 -4.39
N GLU A 41 10.95 -4.96 -5.35
CA GLU A 41 11.87 -3.86 -5.05
C GLU A 41 11.14 -2.62 -4.50
N LEU A 42 10.06 -2.19 -5.16
CA LEU A 42 9.24 -1.07 -4.66
C LEU A 42 8.55 -1.42 -3.33
N GLY A 43 8.04 -2.65 -3.19
CA GLY A 43 7.42 -3.14 -1.96
C GLY A 43 8.40 -3.15 -0.80
N MET A 44 9.63 -3.62 -1.03
CA MET A 44 10.72 -3.55 -0.05
C MET A 44 11.06 -2.12 0.33
N TRP A 45 11.15 -1.22 -0.65
CA TRP A 45 11.38 0.19 -0.40
C TRP A 45 10.26 0.80 0.46
N ILE A 46 9.00 0.53 0.14
CA ILE A 46 7.84 0.98 0.91
C ILE A 46 7.91 0.45 2.35
N ARG A 47 8.16 -0.85 2.52
CA ARG A 47 8.25 -1.47 3.84
C ARG A 47 9.32 -0.81 4.70
N ASN A 48 10.52 -0.63 4.15
CA ASN A 48 11.65 -0.05 4.87
C ASN A 48 11.44 1.43 5.23
N ASN A 49 10.71 2.18 4.41
CA ASN A 49 10.56 3.62 4.62
C ASN A 49 9.28 3.99 5.40
N TRP A 50 8.19 3.24 5.23
CA TRP A 50 6.86 3.65 5.65
C TRP A 50 6.11 2.65 6.53
N VAL A 51 6.60 1.41 6.65
CA VAL A 51 5.93 0.38 7.44
C VAL A 51 6.76 0.00 8.66
N HIS A 52 8.04 -0.34 8.48
CA HIS A 52 8.91 -0.71 9.58
C HIS A 52 9.27 0.47 10.51
N GLY A 53 9.71 0.14 11.72
CA GLY A 53 10.09 1.12 12.75
C GLY A 53 8.88 1.89 13.26
N SER A 54 8.97 3.22 13.28
CA SER A 54 7.87 4.09 13.72
C SER A 54 6.70 4.19 12.72
N GLY A 55 6.78 3.52 11.56
CA GLY A 55 5.75 3.55 10.52
C GLY A 55 5.45 4.95 9.94
N SER A 56 4.52 4.99 9.00
CA SER A 56 3.90 6.20 8.46
C SER A 56 2.47 6.34 8.99
N PRO A 57 1.91 7.57 9.05
CA PRO A 57 0.51 7.74 9.42
C PRO A 57 -0.46 6.95 8.54
N LEU A 58 -0.12 6.73 7.25
CA LEU A 58 -0.87 5.84 6.37
C LEU A 58 -0.81 4.38 6.82
N ALA A 59 0.39 3.85 7.12
CA ALA A 59 0.54 2.47 7.58
C ALA A 59 -0.28 2.22 8.86
N THR A 60 -0.23 3.15 9.82
CA THR A 60 -1.05 3.07 11.04
C THR A 60 -2.56 3.09 10.76
N GLN A 61 -3.02 3.82 9.74
CA GLN A 61 -4.44 3.82 9.35
C GLN A 61 -4.85 2.48 8.74
N ILE A 62 -4.00 1.92 7.87
CA ILE A 62 -4.22 0.61 7.26
C ILE A 62 -4.26 -0.48 8.35
N GLU A 63 -3.32 -0.48 9.29
CA GLU A 63 -3.28 -1.41 10.43
C GLU A 63 -4.55 -1.32 11.28
N LYS A 64 -4.98 -0.10 11.62
CA LYS A 64 -6.21 0.12 12.40
C LYS A 64 -7.46 -0.37 11.68
N PHE A 65 -7.53 -0.19 10.37
CA PHE A 65 -8.66 -0.63 9.56
C PHE A 65 -8.68 -2.16 9.38
N ALA A 66 -7.51 -2.75 9.10
CA ALA A 66 -7.38 -4.18 8.83
C ALA A 66 -7.43 -5.05 10.09
N GLY A 67 -6.97 -4.54 11.25
CA GLY A 67 -6.79 -5.31 12.47
C GLY A 67 -5.52 -6.17 12.45
N VAL A 68 -5.54 -7.29 11.71
CA VAL A 68 -4.35 -8.15 11.53
C VAL A 68 -3.92 -8.06 10.07
N ILE A 69 -2.77 -7.42 9.84
CA ILE A 69 -2.18 -7.24 8.52
C ILE A 69 -0.66 -7.20 8.65
N ASP A 70 0.05 -7.82 7.71
CA ASP A 70 1.51 -7.78 7.67
C ASP A 70 2.05 -6.65 6.78
N ALA A 71 3.35 -6.40 6.88
CA ALA A 71 4.00 -5.34 6.13
C ALA A 71 3.97 -5.56 4.60
N ASP A 72 3.93 -6.81 4.15
CA ASP A 72 3.84 -7.15 2.73
C ASP A 72 2.47 -6.74 2.18
N GLN A 73 1.40 -7.10 2.88
CA GLN A 73 0.03 -6.72 2.57
C GLN A 73 -0.18 -5.21 2.58
N ILE A 74 0.39 -4.48 3.56
CA ILE A 74 0.36 -3.01 3.58
C ILE A 74 1.04 -2.45 2.32
N SER A 75 2.25 -2.94 2.00
CA SER A 75 2.97 -2.48 0.82
C SER A 75 2.22 -2.82 -0.47
N ALA A 76 1.61 -3.99 -0.57
CA ALA A 76 0.83 -4.41 -1.73
C ALA A 76 -0.38 -3.49 -1.96
N ALA A 77 -1.07 -3.06 -0.91
CA ALA A 77 -2.17 -2.09 -1.02
C ALA A 77 -1.67 -0.75 -1.60
N ILE A 78 -0.53 -0.24 -1.12
CA ILE A 78 0.06 1.01 -1.61
C ILE A 78 0.47 0.87 -3.09
N VAL A 79 1.11 -0.24 -3.47
CA VAL A 79 1.52 -0.43 -4.86
C VAL A 79 0.31 -0.63 -5.78
N LYS A 80 -0.76 -1.29 -5.31
CA LYS A 80 -2.00 -1.40 -6.08
C LYS A 80 -2.65 -0.03 -6.32
N ALA A 81 -2.66 0.86 -5.32
CA ALA A 81 -3.12 2.23 -5.49
C ALA A 81 -2.29 2.99 -6.54
N LEU A 82 -0.96 2.83 -6.51
CA LEU A 82 -0.07 3.40 -7.53
C LEU A 82 -0.38 2.87 -8.93
N TRP A 83 -0.50 1.54 -9.08
CA TRP A 83 -0.77 0.89 -10.36
C TRP A 83 -2.05 1.43 -11.01
N ARG A 84 -3.11 1.62 -10.22
CA ARG A 84 -4.37 2.23 -10.68
C ARG A 84 -4.15 3.62 -11.25
N VAL A 85 -3.48 4.49 -10.50
CA VAL A 85 -3.21 5.88 -10.92
C VAL A 85 -2.35 5.93 -12.17
N LEU A 86 -1.33 5.08 -12.28
CA LEU A 86 -0.48 5.01 -13.47
C LEU A 86 -1.23 4.53 -14.72
N ASN A 87 -2.28 3.72 -14.54
CA ASN A 87 -3.15 3.23 -15.61
C ASN A 87 -4.41 4.08 -15.83
N GLY A 88 -4.42 5.34 -15.34
CA GLY A 88 -5.51 6.28 -15.58
C GLY A 88 -6.79 6.01 -14.77
N LEU A 89 -6.72 5.13 -13.78
CA LEU A 89 -7.82 4.86 -12.85
C LEU A 89 -7.73 5.79 -11.62
N PRO A 90 -8.85 6.05 -10.92
CA PRO A 90 -8.82 6.77 -9.66
C PRO A 90 -7.92 6.07 -8.62
N CYS A 91 -7.23 6.87 -7.81
CA CYS A 91 -6.55 6.36 -6.63
C CYS A 91 -7.61 5.81 -5.67
N SER A 92 -7.40 4.59 -5.20
CA SER A 92 -8.32 3.95 -4.27
C SER A 92 -8.17 4.51 -2.85
N GLU A 93 -9.23 4.35 -2.08
CA GLU A 93 -9.24 4.45 -0.62
C GLU A 93 -8.81 3.13 0.04
N ILE A 94 -8.55 3.17 1.35
CA ILE A 94 -8.02 2.01 2.10
C ILE A 94 -9.01 0.84 2.05
N GLU A 95 -10.29 1.14 2.18
CA GLU A 95 -11.40 0.19 2.25
C GLU A 95 -11.60 -0.61 0.95
N GLU A 96 -11.15 -0.07 -0.19
CA GLU A 96 -11.21 -0.76 -1.49
C GLU A 96 -10.11 -1.81 -1.63
N LEU A 97 -8.96 -1.62 -0.95
CA LEU A 97 -7.74 -2.41 -1.16
C LEU A 97 -7.45 -3.37 -0.01
N VAL A 98 -7.98 -3.07 1.17
CA VAL A 98 -7.69 -3.79 2.40
C VAL A 98 -8.98 -4.39 2.93
N LYS A 99 -8.94 -5.64 3.40
CA LYS A 99 -10.10 -6.29 4.02
C LYS A 99 -10.00 -6.17 5.54
N PRO A 100 -11.07 -5.74 6.24
CA PRO A 100 -11.06 -5.73 7.69
C PRO A 100 -11.05 -7.18 8.22
N SER A 101 -10.30 -7.40 9.30
CA SER A 101 -10.36 -8.61 10.10
C SER A 101 -11.80 -8.81 10.62
N GLN A 102 -12.35 -10.00 10.41
CA GLN A 102 -13.66 -10.39 10.95
C GLN A 102 -13.63 -10.68 12.47
N SER A 103 -12.48 -10.53 13.13
CA SER A 103 -12.30 -10.90 14.52
C SER A 103 -12.75 -9.80 15.49
N ARG A 104 -14.07 -9.60 15.59
CA ARG A 104 -14.69 -9.35 16.90
C ARG A 104 -15.34 -10.64 17.34
N ILE A 105 -14.57 -11.54 17.94
CA ILE A 105 -15.16 -12.53 18.83
C ILE A 105 -15.58 -11.72 20.06
N THR A 106 -16.84 -11.31 20.10
CA THR A 106 -17.48 -10.89 21.34
C THR A 106 -17.52 -12.15 22.20
N LEU A 107 -16.58 -12.31 23.12
CA LEU A 107 -16.72 -13.30 24.18
C LEU A 107 -17.80 -12.76 25.11
N GLU A 108 -19.05 -13.07 24.80
CA GLU A 108 -20.13 -13.00 25.76
C GLU A 108 -19.86 -14.11 26.79
N TRP A 109 -19.62 -13.70 28.03
CA TRP A 109 -19.56 -14.61 29.16
C TRP A 109 -20.99 -14.81 29.65
N ASP A 110 -21.51 -16.02 29.47
CA ASP A 110 -22.74 -16.50 30.14
C ASP A 110 -22.48 -16.76 31.64
#